data_AF-A0A3B1C9T6-F1
#
_entry.id   AF-A0A3B1C9T6-F1
#
_cell.length_a   1.000
_cell.length_b   1.000
_cell.length_c   1.000
_cell.angle_alpha   90.00
_cell.angle_beta   90.00
_cell.angle_gamma   90.00
#
_symmetry.space_group_name_H-M   'P 1'
#
loop_
_entity.id
_entity.type
_entity.pdbx_description
1 polymer ?
#
loop_
_entity_poly.entity_id
_entity_poly.type
_entity_poly.pdbx_seq_one_letter_code
_entity_poly.pdbx_strand_id
1 'polypeptide(L)'
;MKLSDRTIEYDRPLKIGIGQMGGEFKVTVDPDKCVWCYTCVEQCTHNLSDKSREFCVFEGRDIYQDSKGRRVSEETSDKALLRQELHIFDLDCCNCKRCVAMCPTNAITVDRNPNFNEIGTPDHGPKVIFQNLRRSYGHLMTSSMNEYSQEPDYEDFHIDASIILNPQRDNRNEFAGQLSNCHMGKHPDRRIHVGTPVLDSHMSYGSNSHEAFLARLMASIDLDRPFFVGEGYLHPDFAPAFKHSILQFGTGGFGPWVDLSQFLGVSMKYGQDAKKGKGGKLPAPKNDWEIALIRCIEPYKDLNSPNPQHLQYSIEELRMRIASLRAALGPDKLVGADIYGTIWNVNHIVVALARAGFDYITLRGGGGGTGAASISDLQNRGLNTLYIGKIAHDALVAEGLREKVTLIGEGAILNPKMALLGLMVGYDFVGTGTRHLIPLGCTMCRRCHTGQCAWGITSRPNGHRIDPEDGAKRIVNMMNSWKRGMEGLTAGLGFTTHEDVVGSRRFRYHGKNPLLYETFGKEPF
;
A
#
# COMPACT_ATOMS: atom_id res chain seq x y z
N MET A 1 35.60 -11.52 -33.90
CA MET A 1 36.21 -10.19 -33.74
C MET A 1 36.05 -9.80 -32.26
N LYS A 2 37.13 -9.76 -31.48
CA LYS A 2 37.06 -9.36 -30.05
C LYS A 2 36.45 -7.96 -30.01
N LEU A 3 35.37 -7.77 -29.25
CA LEU A 3 34.81 -6.44 -29.04
C LEU A 3 35.92 -5.54 -28.51
N SER A 4 36.14 -4.48 -29.28
CA SER A 4 37.00 -3.36 -28.97
C SER A 4 36.42 -2.65 -27.73
N ASP A 5 37.26 -2.53 -26.71
CA ASP A 5 37.11 -1.76 -25.48
C ASP A 5 35.71 -1.69 -24.79
N ARG A 6 35.65 -2.10 -23.52
CA ARG A 6 34.43 -2.17 -22.72
C ARG A 6 34.69 -1.54 -21.37
N THR A 7 33.95 -0.49 -21.03
CA THR A 7 34.24 0.32 -19.83
C THR A 7 33.00 0.65 -19.04
N ILE A 8 33.05 0.38 -17.74
CA ILE A 8 32.01 0.75 -16.79
C ILE A 8 32.51 1.98 -16.04
N GLU A 9 31.78 3.08 -16.16
CA GLU A 9 32.09 4.35 -15.52
C GLU A 9 31.05 4.65 -14.44
N TYR A 10 31.51 5.00 -13.25
CA TYR A 10 30.66 5.45 -12.15
C TYR A 10 30.81 6.96 -12.06
N ASP A 11 29.71 7.68 -12.18
CA ASP A 11 29.79 9.13 -12.21
C ASP A 11 30.14 9.72 -10.83
N ARG A 12 30.79 10.88 -10.86
CA ARG A 12 31.01 11.72 -9.68
C ARG A 12 29.87 12.74 -9.61
N PRO A 13 29.45 13.17 -8.40
CA PRO A 13 28.37 14.14 -8.28
C PRO A 13 28.62 15.38 -9.15
N LEU A 14 27.61 15.81 -9.90
CA LEU A 14 27.64 16.96 -10.83
C LEU A 14 28.11 18.27 -10.20
N LYS A 15 28.11 18.35 -8.87
CA LYS A 15 28.60 19.47 -8.05
C LYS A 15 29.42 18.87 -6.90
N ILE A 16 30.46 19.56 -6.43
CA ILE A 16 31.29 19.15 -5.28
C ILE A 16 31.12 20.20 -4.18
N GLY A 17 30.97 19.80 -2.90
CA GLY A 17 30.88 20.74 -1.76
C GLY A 17 30.07 20.24 -0.56
N ILE A 18 30.01 21.07 0.50
CA ILE A 18 29.40 20.77 1.82
C ILE A 18 27.91 20.39 1.75
N GLY A 19 27.20 20.76 0.68
CA GLY A 19 25.78 20.44 0.46
C GLY A 19 25.51 19.24 -0.44
N GLN A 20 26.53 18.51 -0.89
CA GLN A 20 26.33 17.35 -1.75
C GLN A 20 25.74 16.15 -1.00
N MET A 21 24.67 15.60 -1.57
CA MET A 21 24.04 14.40 -1.07
C MET A 21 24.72 13.20 -1.71
N GLY A 22 25.45 12.39 -0.92
CA GLY A 22 25.88 11.08 -1.37
C GLY A 22 24.69 10.17 -1.65
N GLY A 23 24.86 9.19 -2.55
CA GLY A 23 23.81 8.21 -2.86
C GLY A 23 23.54 7.31 -1.67
N GLU A 24 22.26 7.10 -1.34
CA GLU A 24 21.84 6.14 -0.27
C GLU A 24 22.19 4.70 -0.65
N PHE A 25 22.27 4.41 -1.95
CA PHE A 25 22.57 3.10 -2.50
C PHE A 25 23.71 3.16 -3.47
N LYS A 26 24.60 2.17 -3.39
CA LYS A 26 25.68 1.94 -4.34
C LYS A 26 25.22 0.87 -5.33
N VAL A 27 25.34 1.18 -6.62
CA VAL A 27 25.13 0.20 -7.69
C VAL A 27 26.50 -0.36 -8.07
N THR A 28 26.59 -1.65 -8.35
CA THR A 28 27.83 -2.27 -8.85
C THR A 28 27.50 -3.23 -9.96
N VAL A 29 28.30 -3.21 -11.02
CA VAL A 29 28.18 -4.11 -12.18
C VAL A 29 29.47 -4.89 -12.31
N ASP A 30 29.36 -6.22 -12.26
CA ASP A 30 30.45 -7.16 -12.47
C ASP A 30 30.79 -7.24 -13.97
N PRO A 31 31.97 -6.75 -14.41
CA PRO A 31 32.34 -6.71 -15.82
C PRO A 31 32.53 -8.11 -16.41
N ASP A 32 32.88 -9.11 -15.60
CA ASP A 32 33.12 -10.48 -16.06
C ASP A 32 31.80 -11.22 -16.33
N LYS A 33 30.72 -10.81 -15.66
CA LYS A 33 29.37 -11.34 -15.89
C LYS A 33 28.54 -10.50 -16.87
N CYS A 34 28.86 -9.23 -17.05
CA CYS A 34 28.07 -8.34 -17.88
C CYS A 34 28.20 -8.70 -19.36
N VAL A 35 27.05 -8.93 -20.01
CA VAL A 35 26.97 -9.22 -21.45
C VAL A 35 26.69 -7.98 -22.31
N TRP A 36 26.66 -6.78 -21.72
CA TRP A 36 26.52 -5.50 -22.42
C TRP A 36 25.24 -5.39 -23.26
N CYS A 37 24.15 -5.98 -22.75
CA CYS A 37 22.83 -5.99 -23.39
C CYS A 37 21.98 -4.74 -23.10
N TYR A 38 22.48 -3.80 -22.29
CA TYR A 38 21.78 -2.57 -21.85
C TYR A 38 20.38 -2.74 -21.25
N THR A 39 19.96 -3.95 -20.88
CA THR A 39 18.69 -4.19 -20.17
C THR A 39 18.56 -3.34 -18.90
N CYS A 40 19.66 -3.03 -18.21
CA CYS A 40 19.63 -2.12 -17.06
C CYS A 40 19.18 -0.70 -17.41
N VAL A 41 19.53 -0.20 -18.59
CA VAL A 41 19.14 1.11 -19.13
C VAL A 41 17.64 1.13 -19.39
N GLU A 42 17.13 0.13 -20.11
CA GLU A 42 15.70 0.02 -20.46
C GLU A 42 14.80 -0.19 -19.23
N GLN A 43 15.27 -0.96 -18.25
CA GLN A 43 14.46 -1.33 -17.10
C GLN A 43 14.44 -0.26 -16.01
N CYS A 44 15.41 0.65 -15.98
CA CYS A 44 15.48 1.72 -15.00
C CYS A 44 14.62 2.92 -15.39
N THR A 45 13.90 3.49 -14.42
CA THR A 45 13.00 4.64 -14.62
C THR A 45 13.31 5.79 -13.66
N HIS A 46 14.38 5.67 -12.86
CA HIS A 46 14.67 6.58 -11.76
C HIS A 46 15.73 7.62 -12.17
N ASN A 47 15.33 8.90 -12.18
CA ASN A 47 16.19 10.08 -12.38
C ASN A 47 15.87 11.13 -11.29
N LEU A 48 16.08 10.76 -10.03
CA LEU A 48 15.56 11.49 -8.86
C LEU A 48 16.17 12.88 -8.64
N SER A 49 17.43 13.08 -9.01
CA SER A 49 18.19 14.31 -8.81
C SER A 49 17.97 15.34 -9.92
N ASP A 50 17.80 14.87 -11.15
CA ASP A 50 17.51 15.69 -12.32
C ASP A 50 16.57 14.94 -13.27
N LYS A 51 15.35 15.47 -13.36
CA LYS A 51 14.24 14.93 -14.15
C LYS A 51 14.32 15.30 -15.64
N SER A 52 15.19 16.23 -16.02
CA SER A 52 15.37 16.66 -17.41
C SER A 52 16.27 15.73 -18.22
N ARG A 53 17.04 14.86 -17.54
CA ARG A 53 17.90 13.87 -18.19
C ARG A 53 17.08 12.82 -18.93
N GLU A 54 17.53 12.51 -20.15
CA GLU A 54 16.99 11.45 -21.01
C GLU A 54 17.30 10.04 -20.48
N PHE A 55 18.34 9.91 -19.66
CA PHE A 55 18.76 8.67 -19.00
C PHE A 55 18.46 8.68 -17.50
N CYS A 56 18.42 7.47 -16.93
CA CYS A 56 18.14 7.23 -15.51
C CYS A 56 19.43 6.89 -14.76
N VAL A 57 19.39 5.96 -13.78
CA VAL A 57 20.60 5.44 -13.11
C VAL A 57 21.63 4.86 -14.08
N PHE A 58 21.22 4.37 -15.25
CA PHE A 58 22.13 3.79 -16.24
C PHE A 58 22.02 4.54 -17.56
N GLU A 59 23.16 4.77 -18.20
CA GLU A 59 23.26 5.28 -19.57
C GLU A 59 24.21 4.37 -20.34
N GLY A 60 23.70 3.79 -21.44
CA GLY A 60 24.49 2.99 -22.36
C GLY A 60 24.93 3.84 -23.55
N ARG A 61 26.21 3.77 -23.93
CA ARG A 61 26.73 4.46 -25.12
C ARG A 61 27.56 3.49 -25.96
N ASP A 62 27.12 3.31 -27.20
CA ASP A 62 27.91 2.64 -28.23
C ASP A 62 28.68 3.69 -29.04
N ILE A 63 30.00 3.54 -29.11
CA ILE A 63 30.89 4.40 -29.86
C ILE A 63 31.27 3.69 -31.16
N TYR A 64 31.03 4.34 -32.29
CA TYR A 64 31.31 3.81 -33.62
C TYR A 64 32.46 4.55 -34.29
N GLN A 65 33.18 3.86 -35.17
CA GLN A 65 34.23 4.42 -36.03
C GLN A 65 34.02 4.06 -37.51
N ASP A 66 34.47 4.92 -38.42
CA ASP A 66 34.49 4.62 -39.85
C ASP A 66 35.70 3.78 -40.28
N SER A 67 35.73 3.39 -41.56
CA SER A 67 36.86 2.67 -42.17
C SER A 67 38.20 3.41 -42.11
N LYS A 68 38.20 4.71 -41.78
CA LYS A 68 39.40 5.55 -41.61
C LYS A 68 39.75 5.78 -40.14
N GLY A 69 39.06 5.11 -39.20
CA GLY A 69 39.30 5.21 -37.76
C GLY A 69 38.76 6.50 -37.11
N ARG A 70 37.86 7.24 -37.77
CA ARG A 70 37.25 8.45 -37.22
C ARG A 70 35.97 8.10 -36.49
N ARG A 71 35.71 8.71 -35.33
CA ARG A 71 34.45 8.54 -34.61
C ARG A 71 33.27 9.04 -35.46
N VAL A 72 32.26 8.21 -35.63
CA VAL A 72 31.06 8.53 -36.43
C VAL A 72 29.79 8.26 -35.65
N SER A 73 28.68 8.83 -36.14
CA SER A 73 27.35 8.56 -35.58
C SER A 73 26.90 7.14 -35.91
N GLU A 74 25.94 6.65 -35.12
CA GLU A 74 25.30 5.36 -35.38
C GLU A 74 24.62 5.31 -36.76
N GLU A 75 24.21 6.43 -37.35
CA GLU A 75 23.50 6.43 -38.64
C GLU A 75 24.43 6.25 -39.86
N THR A 76 25.76 6.21 -39.65
CA THR A 76 26.74 6.13 -40.74
C THR A 76 26.81 4.71 -41.33
N SER A 77 26.77 4.59 -42.67
CA SER A 77 26.68 3.29 -43.36
C SER A 77 27.94 2.41 -43.24
N ASP A 78 29.13 3.01 -43.23
CA ASP A 78 30.42 2.32 -43.08
C ASP A 78 30.96 2.42 -41.65
N LYS A 79 30.16 1.98 -40.67
CA LYS A 79 30.53 2.01 -39.24
C LYS A 79 30.98 0.65 -38.71
N ALA A 80 31.96 0.67 -37.82
CA ALA A 80 32.32 -0.46 -36.97
C ALA A 80 32.18 -0.05 -35.49
N LEU A 81 31.62 -0.92 -34.65
CA LEU A 81 31.53 -0.69 -33.21
C LEU A 81 32.96 -0.67 -32.63
N LEU A 82 33.33 0.45 -32.00
CA LEU A 82 34.65 0.71 -31.42
C LEU A 82 34.67 0.49 -29.90
N ARG A 83 33.65 0.93 -29.16
CA ARG A 83 33.64 0.81 -27.69
C ARG A 83 32.21 0.79 -27.18
N GLN A 84 31.99 0.01 -26.14
CA GLN A 84 30.75 0.07 -25.37
C GLN A 84 31.04 0.66 -24.00
N GLU A 85 30.26 1.66 -23.62
CA GLU A 85 30.34 2.30 -22.32
C GLU A 85 29.03 2.12 -21.56
N LEU A 86 29.15 1.87 -20.26
CA LEU A 86 28.03 1.87 -19.33
C LEU A 86 28.32 2.86 -18.21
N HIS A 87 27.58 3.96 -18.19
CA HIS A 87 27.69 5.01 -17.18
C HIS A 87 26.63 4.79 -16.11
N ILE A 88 27.03 4.88 -14.84
CA ILE A 88 26.19 4.58 -13.67
C ILE A 88 26.10 5.79 -12.74
N PHE A 89 24.87 6.27 -12.54
CA PHE A 89 24.51 7.41 -11.69
C PHE A 89 23.82 6.91 -10.42
N ASP A 90 24.61 6.38 -9.49
CA ASP A 90 24.11 5.72 -8.28
C ASP A 90 23.35 6.66 -7.31
N LEU A 91 23.60 7.97 -7.37
CA LEU A 91 22.85 9.01 -6.65
C LEU A 91 21.34 8.95 -6.87
N ASP A 92 20.90 8.47 -8.03
CA ASP A 92 19.49 8.35 -8.39
C ASP A 92 18.87 7.00 -8.03
N CYS A 93 19.70 6.04 -7.61
CA CYS A 93 19.23 4.72 -7.25
C CYS A 93 18.35 4.78 -6.00
N CYS A 94 17.19 4.12 -6.05
CA CYS A 94 16.32 3.96 -4.89
C CYS A 94 16.13 2.49 -4.49
N ASN A 95 17.02 1.61 -4.96
CA ASN A 95 16.99 0.18 -4.64
C ASN A 95 15.65 -0.51 -4.97
N CYS A 96 15.05 -0.18 -6.13
CA CYS A 96 13.83 -0.86 -6.58
C CYS A 96 14.07 -2.30 -7.06
N LYS A 97 15.34 -2.70 -7.22
CA LYS A 97 15.81 -4.03 -7.66
C LYS A 97 15.35 -4.48 -9.04
N ARG A 98 14.69 -3.63 -9.84
CA ARG A 98 14.25 -4.00 -11.19
C ARG A 98 15.43 -4.34 -12.11
N CYS A 99 16.47 -3.50 -12.14
CA CYS A 99 17.67 -3.77 -12.95
C CYS A 99 18.38 -5.07 -12.54
N VAL A 100 18.39 -5.39 -11.24
CA VAL A 100 18.95 -6.64 -10.71
C VAL A 100 18.11 -7.83 -11.17
N ALA A 101 16.80 -7.78 -10.97
CA ALA A 101 15.89 -8.88 -11.30
C ALA A 101 15.79 -9.16 -12.81
N MET A 102 15.98 -8.14 -13.65
CA MET A 102 15.91 -8.26 -15.10
C MET A 102 17.27 -8.50 -15.76
N CYS A 103 18.37 -8.56 -14.98
CA CYS A 103 19.69 -8.81 -15.53
C CYS A 103 19.83 -10.29 -15.94
N PRO A 104 20.06 -10.62 -17.22
CA PRO A 104 20.10 -12.02 -17.68
C PRO A 104 21.24 -12.83 -17.07
N THR A 105 22.29 -12.17 -16.58
CA THR A 105 23.50 -12.82 -16.02
C THR A 105 23.72 -12.52 -14.54
N ASN A 106 22.77 -11.85 -13.87
CA ASN A 106 22.92 -11.40 -12.48
C ASN A 106 24.21 -10.60 -12.23
N ALA A 107 24.63 -9.79 -13.21
CA ALA A 107 25.85 -8.98 -13.12
C ALA A 107 25.69 -7.74 -12.21
N ILE A 108 24.47 -7.37 -11.83
CA ILE A 108 24.18 -6.11 -11.13
C ILE A 108 23.87 -6.38 -9.66
N THR A 109 24.54 -5.66 -8.76
CA THR A 109 24.21 -5.58 -7.35
C THR A 109 23.84 -4.15 -6.95
N VAL A 110 23.00 -4.02 -5.92
CA VAL A 110 22.61 -2.73 -5.36
C VAL A 110 22.62 -2.86 -3.85
N ASP A 111 23.55 -2.18 -3.21
CA ASP A 111 23.75 -2.28 -1.76
C ASP A 111 23.54 -0.92 -1.10
N ARG A 112 23.26 -0.90 0.21
CA ARG A 112 23.27 0.36 0.95
C ARG A 112 24.69 0.91 0.98
N ASN A 113 24.83 2.20 0.71
CA ASN A 113 26.12 2.87 0.78
C ASN A 113 26.56 3.02 2.25
N PRO A 114 27.69 2.41 2.69
CA PRO A 114 28.17 2.54 4.06
C PRO A 114 28.41 4.00 4.45
N ASN A 115 29.04 4.77 3.56
CA ASN A 115 29.39 6.17 3.78
C ASN A 115 28.14 7.05 4.00
N PHE A 116 26.99 6.67 3.42
CA PHE A 116 25.75 7.40 3.65
C PHE A 116 25.27 7.27 5.10
N ASN A 117 25.47 6.11 5.73
CA ASN A 117 25.04 5.88 7.12
C ASN A 117 25.96 6.54 8.15
N GLU A 118 27.19 6.88 7.77
CA GLU A 118 28.17 7.56 8.64
C GLU A 118 27.89 9.06 8.80
N ILE A 119 26.97 9.63 8.02
CA ILE A 119 26.65 11.05 8.06
C ILE A 119 25.66 11.33 9.20
N GLY A 120 26.07 12.16 10.15
CA GLY A 120 25.19 12.72 11.18
C GLY A 120 25.53 12.27 12.60
N THR A 121 24.57 12.37 13.50
CA THR A 121 24.67 11.95 14.91
C THR A 121 23.57 10.94 15.24
N PRO A 122 23.62 10.27 16.41
CA PRO A 122 22.51 9.41 16.85
C PRO A 122 21.14 10.09 16.83
N ASP A 123 21.10 11.41 17.08
CA ASP A 123 19.87 12.21 17.10
C ASP A 123 19.47 12.72 15.71
N HIS A 124 20.44 12.97 14.82
CA HIS A 124 20.22 13.55 13.50
C HIS A 124 20.96 12.75 12.43
N GLY A 125 20.43 11.58 12.10
CA GLY A 125 20.98 10.75 11.02
C GLY A 125 20.87 11.39 9.62
N PRO A 126 21.40 10.73 8.59
CA PRO A 126 21.58 11.32 7.25
C PRO A 126 20.25 11.79 6.65
N LYS A 127 19.17 11.03 6.85
CA LYS A 127 17.84 11.36 6.32
C LYS A 127 17.33 12.69 6.86
N VAL A 128 17.47 12.95 8.16
CA VAL A 128 17.00 14.20 8.77
C VAL A 128 17.83 15.39 8.28
N ILE A 129 19.15 15.22 8.19
CA ILE A 129 20.06 16.26 7.67
C ILE A 129 19.69 16.62 6.23
N PHE A 130 19.58 15.62 5.35
CA PHE A 130 19.26 15.86 3.94
C PHE A 130 17.85 16.40 3.74
N GLN A 131 16.91 16.04 4.61
CA GLN A 131 15.59 16.63 4.63
C GLN A 131 15.64 18.13 4.95
N ASN A 132 16.43 18.54 5.95
CA ASN A 132 16.60 19.94 6.30
C ASN A 132 17.25 20.75 5.18
N LEU A 133 18.30 20.20 4.54
CA LEU A 133 18.94 20.82 3.38
C LEU A 133 17.96 20.98 2.21
N ARG A 134 17.17 19.96 1.90
CA ARG A 134 16.15 20.06 0.85
C ARG A 134 15.13 21.15 1.13
N ARG A 135 14.71 21.29 2.39
CA ARG A 135 13.81 22.38 2.82
C ARG A 135 14.44 23.75 2.68
N SER A 136 15.72 23.91 3.00
CA SER A 136 16.41 25.20 2.82
C SER A 136 16.49 25.62 1.35
N TYR A 137 16.46 24.66 0.42
CA TYR A 137 16.40 24.91 -1.02
C TYR A 137 14.96 25.01 -1.57
N GLY A 138 13.93 25.02 -0.71
CA GLY A 138 12.54 25.14 -1.12
C GLY A 138 11.91 23.88 -1.72
N HIS A 139 12.55 22.71 -1.59
CA HIS A 139 11.99 21.47 -2.11
C HIS A 139 10.84 20.94 -1.24
N LEU A 140 9.80 20.44 -1.90
CA LEU A 140 8.66 19.77 -1.26
C LEU A 140 9.07 18.44 -0.61
N MET A 141 8.69 18.27 0.66
CA MET A 141 9.06 17.11 1.48
C MET A 141 8.08 15.95 1.33
N THR A 142 7.85 15.48 0.09
CA THR A 142 6.93 14.38 -0.21
C THR A 142 7.67 13.04 -0.22
N SER A 143 7.06 12.02 0.39
CA SER A 143 7.53 10.64 0.37
C SER A 143 6.34 9.67 0.26
N SER A 144 6.62 8.37 0.25
CA SER A 144 5.63 7.30 0.12
C SER A 144 5.93 6.14 1.05
N MET A 145 4.90 5.32 1.31
CA MET A 145 4.93 4.21 2.27
C MET A 145 5.28 4.67 3.68
N ASN A 146 5.18 3.77 4.66
CA ASN A 146 5.62 4.09 6.01
C ASN A 146 7.16 4.10 6.09
N GLU A 147 7.74 5.09 6.76
CA GLU A 147 9.19 5.35 6.76
C GLU A 147 9.96 4.49 7.79
N TYR A 148 9.29 3.97 8.82
CA TYR A 148 9.93 3.15 9.84
C TYR A 148 9.43 1.71 9.86
N SER A 149 10.37 0.78 10.02
CA SER A 149 10.08 -0.55 10.54
C SER A 149 9.60 -0.38 11.98
N GLN A 150 8.35 -0.72 12.29
CA GLN A 150 8.12 -1.21 13.63
C GLN A 150 8.91 -2.51 13.73
N GLU A 151 9.60 -2.74 14.84
CA GLU A 151 9.68 -4.13 15.26
C GLU A 151 8.24 -4.58 15.46
N PRO A 152 7.81 -5.67 14.82
CA PRO A 152 6.47 -6.16 15.04
C PRO A 152 6.35 -6.56 16.51
N ASP A 153 5.73 -5.70 17.34
CA ASP A 153 5.26 -6.04 18.70
C ASP A 153 4.38 -7.32 18.70
N TYR A 154 3.98 -7.78 17.51
CA TYR A 154 3.21 -8.99 17.24
C TYR A 154 3.91 -10.31 17.62
N GLU A 155 5.24 -10.35 17.66
CA GLU A 155 5.94 -11.56 18.14
C GLU A 155 5.76 -11.78 19.65
N ASP A 156 5.50 -10.69 20.39
CA ASP A 156 5.27 -10.74 21.84
C ASP A 156 3.82 -11.15 22.20
N PHE A 157 2.98 -11.44 21.22
CA PHE A 157 1.66 -12.04 21.44
C PHE A 157 1.78 -13.56 21.48
N HIS A 158 1.38 -14.13 22.61
CA HIS A 158 1.18 -15.56 22.80
C HIS A 158 -0.28 -15.89 22.63
N ILE A 159 -0.58 -16.86 21.77
CA ILE A 159 -1.94 -17.37 21.59
C ILE A 159 -1.99 -18.70 22.33
N ASP A 160 -2.97 -18.85 23.21
CA ASP A 160 -3.11 -20.03 24.02
C ASP A 160 -3.49 -21.23 23.15
N ALA A 161 -2.61 -22.23 23.11
CA ALA A 161 -2.93 -23.49 22.46
C ALA A 161 -4.10 -24.14 23.18
N SER A 162 -5.12 -24.58 22.43
CA SER A 162 -6.18 -25.38 23.04
C SER A 162 -5.64 -26.77 23.37
N ILE A 163 -5.82 -27.22 24.62
CA ILE A 163 -5.65 -28.64 24.96
C ILE A 163 -6.89 -29.36 24.41
N ILE A 164 -6.85 -29.74 23.14
CA ILE A 164 -7.90 -30.55 22.53
C ILE A 164 -7.79 -31.97 23.13
N LEU A 165 -8.49 -32.25 24.23
CA LEU A 165 -8.61 -33.62 24.77
C LEU A 165 -9.48 -34.52 23.87
N ASN A 166 -10.31 -33.92 23.02
CA ASN A 166 -11.02 -34.61 21.94
C ASN A 166 -11.44 -33.57 20.89
N PRO A 167 -11.06 -33.68 19.60
CA PRO A 167 -11.73 -32.88 18.58
C PRO A 167 -13.22 -33.27 18.61
N GLN A 168 -14.13 -32.30 18.69
CA GLN A 168 -15.55 -32.60 18.53
C GLN A 168 -15.73 -33.16 17.12
N ARG A 169 -15.83 -34.49 17.05
CA ARG A 169 -16.01 -35.26 15.83
C ARG A 169 -17.48 -35.66 15.78
N ASP A 170 -18.30 -34.83 15.15
CA ASP A 170 -19.55 -35.32 14.58
C ASP A 170 -19.24 -35.79 13.15
N ASN A 171 -19.65 -37.02 12.86
CA ASN A 171 -19.44 -37.72 11.60
C ASN A 171 -20.30 -37.19 10.44
N ARG A 172 -21.03 -36.07 10.63
CA ARG A 172 -21.93 -35.51 9.62
C ARG A 172 -21.65 -34.06 9.20
N ASN A 173 -20.86 -33.27 9.95
CA ASN A 173 -20.51 -31.87 9.64
C ASN A 173 -19.12 -31.49 10.24
N GLU A 174 -18.35 -30.62 9.56
CA GLU A 174 -17.21 -29.81 10.08
C GLU A 174 -15.75 -30.27 9.82
N PHE A 175 -15.06 -29.53 8.93
CA PHE A 175 -13.65 -29.20 9.10
C PHE A 175 -13.56 -28.02 10.09
N ALA A 176 -12.82 -28.11 11.19
CA ALA A 176 -12.56 -26.97 12.06
C ALA A 176 -11.79 -25.87 11.31
N GLY A 177 -11.92 -24.62 11.75
CA GLY A 177 -11.22 -23.47 11.19
C GLY A 177 -11.74 -22.98 9.85
N GLN A 178 -13.03 -23.13 9.54
CA GLN A 178 -13.63 -22.59 8.31
C GLN A 178 -13.72 -21.06 8.35
N LEU A 179 -12.86 -20.41 7.56
CA LEU A 179 -12.84 -18.94 7.39
C LEU A 179 -13.32 -18.52 5.99
N SER A 180 -14.20 -19.33 5.40
CA SER A 180 -14.68 -19.14 4.02
C SER A 180 -16.05 -18.47 3.93
N ASN A 181 -16.89 -18.65 4.95
CA ASN A 181 -18.28 -18.24 4.94
C ASN A 181 -18.48 -17.01 5.82
N CYS A 182 -17.84 -15.91 5.44
CA CYS A 182 -17.91 -14.66 6.19
C CYS A 182 -19.00 -13.75 5.61
N HIS A 183 -19.52 -12.82 6.41
CA HIS A 183 -20.52 -11.86 5.93
C HIS A 183 -20.18 -10.44 6.37
N MET A 184 -20.18 -9.51 5.41
CA MET A 184 -19.97 -8.09 5.65
C MET A 184 -21.32 -7.35 5.66
N GLY A 185 -21.51 -6.49 6.66
CA GLY A 185 -22.81 -5.91 6.99
C GLY A 185 -23.60 -6.81 7.94
N LYS A 186 -24.26 -6.20 8.93
CA LYS A 186 -25.04 -6.92 9.94
C LYS A 186 -26.55 -6.81 9.75
N HIS A 187 -27.01 -5.88 8.91
CA HIS A 187 -28.43 -5.72 8.61
C HIS A 187 -28.90 -6.74 7.56
N PRO A 188 -30.07 -7.38 7.71
CA PRO A 188 -30.53 -8.43 6.79
C PRO A 188 -30.53 -8.01 5.31
N ASP A 189 -31.05 -6.82 5.02
CA ASP A 189 -31.13 -6.29 3.64
C ASP A 189 -29.80 -5.72 3.11
N ARG A 190 -28.75 -5.64 3.95
CA ARG A 190 -27.45 -5.05 3.63
C ARG A 190 -26.34 -5.92 4.18
N ARG A 191 -26.33 -7.16 3.72
CA ARG A 191 -25.37 -8.19 4.11
C ARG A 191 -24.89 -8.89 2.85
N ILE A 192 -23.57 -8.95 2.69
CA ILE A 192 -22.93 -9.59 1.53
C ILE A 192 -22.08 -10.75 2.02
N HIS A 193 -22.05 -11.83 1.22
CA HIS A 193 -21.10 -12.92 1.44
C HIS A 193 -19.67 -12.46 1.10
N VAL A 194 -18.71 -12.97 1.85
CA VAL A 194 -17.28 -12.71 1.64
C VAL A 194 -16.50 -14.01 1.83
N GLY A 195 -15.78 -14.45 0.79
CA GLY A 195 -15.06 -15.73 0.76
C GLY A 195 -13.82 -15.83 1.67
N THR A 196 -13.40 -14.72 2.27
CA THR A 196 -12.21 -14.63 3.13
C THR A 196 -12.30 -13.44 4.11
N PRO A 197 -11.80 -13.57 5.36
CA PRO A 197 -11.75 -12.46 6.31
C PRO A 197 -10.70 -11.38 5.97
N VAL A 198 -9.86 -11.62 4.95
CA VAL A 198 -8.81 -10.68 4.53
C VAL A 198 -9.27 -9.90 3.31
N LEU A 199 -9.44 -8.59 3.47
CA LEU A 199 -9.91 -7.66 2.44
C LEU A 199 -8.74 -6.93 1.75
N ASP A 200 -9.01 -6.41 0.56
CA ASP A 200 -8.18 -5.37 -0.06
C ASP A 200 -8.42 -4.02 0.64
N SER A 201 -7.48 -3.09 0.53
CA SER A 201 -7.59 -1.76 1.12
C SER A 201 -7.80 -0.70 0.05
N HIS A 202 -8.50 0.38 0.41
CA HIS A 202 -8.66 1.53 -0.50
C HIS A 202 -7.30 2.10 -0.94
N MET A 203 -7.04 2.04 -2.25
CA MET A 203 -5.86 2.65 -2.88
C MET A 203 -6.24 3.15 -4.28
N SER A 204 -6.17 4.47 -4.45
CA SER A 204 -6.76 5.18 -5.60
C SER A 204 -6.20 4.81 -6.97
N TYR A 205 -7.09 4.85 -7.97
CA TYR A 205 -6.71 4.99 -9.37
C TYR A 205 -5.96 6.32 -9.57
N GLY A 206 -4.81 6.28 -10.24
CA GLY A 206 -3.85 7.39 -10.32
C GLY A 206 -2.73 7.30 -9.28
N SER A 207 -2.99 6.78 -8.08
CA SER A 207 -1.88 6.34 -7.22
C SER A 207 -1.28 5.05 -7.78
N ASN A 208 -2.14 4.10 -8.14
CA ASN A 208 -1.77 2.89 -8.87
C ASN A 208 -1.93 3.12 -10.39
N SER A 209 -1.17 2.38 -11.19
CA SER A 209 -1.41 2.25 -12.63
C SER A 209 -2.73 1.54 -12.93
N HIS A 210 -3.17 1.61 -14.19
CA HIS A 210 -4.39 0.94 -14.62
C HIS A 210 -4.31 -0.57 -14.42
N GLU A 211 -3.18 -1.17 -14.81
CA GLU A 211 -2.90 -2.59 -14.79
C GLU A 211 -2.81 -3.13 -13.36
N ALA A 212 -2.14 -2.41 -12.46
CA ALA A 212 -2.07 -2.78 -11.05
C ALA A 212 -3.44 -2.68 -10.36
N PHE A 213 -4.25 -1.70 -10.77
CA PHE A 213 -5.61 -1.54 -10.25
C PHE A 213 -6.53 -2.66 -10.74
N LEU A 214 -6.47 -2.99 -12.03
CA LEU A 214 -7.22 -4.09 -12.64
C LEU A 214 -6.82 -5.44 -12.04
N ALA A 215 -5.53 -5.71 -11.85
CA ALA A 215 -5.05 -6.94 -11.21
C ALA A 215 -5.68 -7.16 -9.81
N ARG A 216 -5.76 -6.09 -9.01
CA ARG A 216 -6.37 -6.13 -7.68
C ARG A 216 -7.89 -6.29 -7.73
N LEU A 217 -8.55 -5.64 -8.69
CA LEU A 217 -9.98 -5.77 -8.92
C LEU A 217 -10.35 -7.21 -9.28
N MET A 218 -9.66 -7.79 -10.27
CA MET A 218 -9.83 -9.19 -10.68
C MET A 218 -9.58 -10.15 -9.51
N ALA A 219 -8.49 -9.94 -8.75
CA ALA A 219 -8.20 -10.78 -7.59
C ALA A 219 -9.28 -10.70 -6.51
N SER A 220 -9.92 -9.55 -6.30
CA SER A 220 -11.01 -9.43 -5.32
C SER A 220 -12.29 -10.13 -5.78
N ILE A 221 -12.58 -10.11 -7.09
CA ILE A 221 -13.68 -10.91 -7.67
C ILE A 221 -13.41 -12.41 -7.49
N ASP A 222 -12.21 -12.87 -7.83
CA ASP A 222 -11.82 -14.29 -7.70
C ASP A 222 -11.82 -14.79 -6.24
N LEU A 223 -11.52 -13.91 -5.28
CA LEU A 223 -11.55 -14.21 -3.85
C LEU A 223 -12.95 -14.05 -3.23
N ASP A 224 -13.97 -13.74 -4.05
CA ASP A 224 -15.35 -13.48 -3.65
C ASP A 224 -15.45 -12.45 -2.50
N ARG A 225 -14.87 -11.27 -2.72
CA ARG A 225 -14.86 -10.18 -1.74
C ARG A 225 -15.01 -8.81 -2.40
N PRO A 226 -15.46 -7.79 -1.66
CA PRO A 226 -15.53 -6.43 -2.20
C PRO A 226 -14.14 -5.88 -2.58
N PHE A 227 -14.11 -5.11 -3.67
CA PHE A 227 -12.94 -4.35 -4.07
C PHE A 227 -13.01 -2.90 -3.56
N PHE A 228 -11.93 -2.42 -2.94
CA PHE A 228 -11.88 -1.11 -2.31
C PHE A 228 -11.15 -0.10 -3.21
N VAL A 229 -11.90 0.83 -3.79
CA VAL A 229 -11.46 1.72 -4.89
C VAL A 229 -10.46 2.78 -4.46
N GLY A 230 -10.76 3.48 -3.36
CA GLY A 230 -10.01 4.63 -2.88
C GLY A 230 -10.46 5.95 -3.50
N GLU A 231 -9.82 7.05 -3.09
CA GLU A 231 -10.27 8.42 -3.37
C GLU A 231 -10.16 8.88 -4.85
N GLY A 232 -9.74 8.00 -5.76
CA GLY A 232 -9.36 8.37 -7.13
C GLY A 232 -10.45 8.25 -8.17
N TYR A 233 -11.62 7.70 -7.81
CA TYR A 233 -12.65 7.20 -8.72
C TYR A 233 -12.16 6.08 -9.64
N LEU A 234 -13.06 5.53 -10.46
CA LEU A 234 -12.75 4.45 -11.40
C LEU A 234 -12.72 4.97 -12.81
N HIS A 235 -11.86 4.34 -13.61
CA HIS A 235 -11.92 4.43 -15.06
C HIS A 235 -13.23 3.81 -15.58
N PRO A 236 -13.88 4.38 -16.61
CA PRO A 236 -15.10 3.83 -17.22
C PRO A 236 -14.98 2.35 -17.63
N ASP A 237 -13.81 1.90 -18.07
CA ASP A 237 -13.58 0.51 -18.49
C ASP A 237 -13.85 -0.51 -17.37
N PHE A 238 -13.86 -0.10 -16.11
CA PHE A 238 -14.18 -0.96 -14.97
C PHE A 238 -15.69 -1.05 -14.70
N ALA A 239 -16.55 -0.42 -15.50
CA ALA A 239 -18.01 -0.41 -15.31
C ALA A 239 -18.63 -1.79 -15.07
N PRO A 240 -18.26 -2.87 -15.78
CA PRO A 240 -18.81 -4.21 -15.52
C PRO A 240 -18.57 -4.72 -14.09
N ALA A 241 -17.55 -4.19 -13.40
CA ALA A 241 -17.15 -4.59 -12.07
C ALA A 241 -17.55 -3.58 -10.97
N PHE A 242 -18.28 -2.52 -11.30
CA PHE A 242 -18.76 -1.54 -10.30
C PHE A 242 -19.58 -2.20 -9.20
N LYS A 243 -20.41 -3.18 -9.56
CA LYS A 243 -21.23 -3.98 -8.62
C LYS A 243 -20.42 -4.79 -7.58
N HIS A 244 -19.12 -4.95 -7.77
CA HIS A 244 -18.20 -5.59 -6.82
C HIS A 244 -17.37 -4.58 -6.04
N SER A 245 -17.53 -3.29 -6.31
CA SER A 245 -16.64 -2.23 -5.84
C SER A 245 -17.31 -1.36 -4.79
N ILE A 246 -16.53 -1.00 -3.77
CA ILE A 246 -16.85 0.01 -2.77
C ILE A 246 -16.15 1.31 -3.18
N LEU A 247 -16.94 2.30 -3.60
CA LEU A 247 -16.44 3.62 -3.98
C LEU A 247 -16.09 4.44 -2.73
N GLN A 248 -14.98 5.17 -2.72
CA GLN A 248 -14.61 6.00 -1.57
C GLN A 248 -14.74 7.50 -1.85
N PHE A 249 -15.52 8.17 -1.02
CA PHE A 249 -15.58 9.63 -0.99
C PHE A 249 -14.48 10.18 -0.08
N GLY A 250 -13.43 10.70 -0.71
CA GLY A 250 -12.44 11.55 -0.05
C GLY A 250 -12.95 12.98 0.16
N THR A 251 -12.12 13.80 0.80
CA THR A 251 -12.40 15.23 1.03
C THR A 251 -12.30 16.07 -0.25
N GLY A 252 -11.65 15.55 -1.29
CA GLY A 252 -11.53 16.22 -2.59
C GLY A 252 -12.80 16.20 -3.43
N GLY A 253 -13.79 15.36 -3.09
CA GLY A 253 -15.07 15.29 -3.81
C GLY A 253 -14.93 15.02 -5.31
N PHE A 254 -13.87 14.31 -5.74
CA PHE A 254 -13.59 14.05 -7.16
C PHE A 254 -14.75 13.32 -7.86
N GLY A 255 -14.73 13.24 -9.20
CA GLY A 255 -15.48 12.28 -10.02
C GLY A 255 -17.01 12.12 -9.82
N PRO A 256 -17.81 13.17 -9.53
CA PRO A 256 -19.23 13.01 -9.18
C PRO A 256 -20.16 12.67 -10.37
N TRP A 257 -19.67 12.02 -11.43
CA TRP A 257 -20.39 11.79 -12.68
C TRP A 257 -20.97 10.37 -12.84
N VAL A 258 -20.61 9.43 -11.95
CA VAL A 258 -21.11 8.04 -11.99
C VAL A 258 -22.40 7.87 -11.20
N ASP A 259 -23.30 7.03 -11.72
CA ASP A 259 -24.48 6.59 -10.98
C ASP A 259 -24.07 5.68 -9.82
N LEU A 260 -24.28 6.16 -8.59
CA LEU A 260 -23.84 5.49 -7.38
C LEU A 260 -24.56 4.14 -7.17
N SER A 261 -25.77 3.97 -7.72
CA SER A 261 -26.56 2.74 -7.57
C SER A 261 -25.90 1.51 -8.20
N GLN A 262 -24.93 1.73 -9.10
CA GLN A 262 -24.17 0.67 -9.77
C GLN A 262 -23.11 0.01 -8.86
N PHE A 263 -22.77 0.65 -7.74
CA PHE A 263 -21.74 0.16 -6.82
C PHE A 263 -22.32 -0.77 -5.76
N LEU A 264 -21.47 -1.62 -5.18
CA LEU A 264 -21.85 -2.46 -4.04
C LEU A 264 -22.16 -1.62 -2.79
N GLY A 265 -21.48 -0.47 -2.69
CA GLY A 265 -21.58 0.43 -1.58
C GLY A 265 -20.55 1.54 -1.67
N VAL A 266 -20.52 2.37 -0.62
CA VAL A 266 -19.61 3.51 -0.53
C VAL A 266 -18.94 3.59 0.83
N SER A 267 -17.74 4.16 0.86
CA SER A 267 -17.03 4.54 2.08
C SER A 267 -16.83 6.05 2.15
N MET A 268 -17.17 6.63 3.30
CA MET A 268 -16.82 8.01 3.65
C MET A 268 -15.46 8.04 4.33
N LYS A 269 -14.47 8.68 3.70
CA LYS A 269 -13.14 8.82 4.29
C LYS A 269 -13.06 10.04 5.21
N TYR A 270 -12.89 9.79 6.52
CA TYR A 270 -12.62 10.81 7.52
C TYR A 270 -11.12 10.94 7.85
N GLY A 271 -10.32 9.92 7.55
CA GLY A 271 -8.87 10.12 7.45
C GLY A 271 -8.07 8.84 7.24
N GLN A 272 -6.75 8.98 7.34
CA GLN A 272 -5.77 7.94 7.04
C GLN A 272 -4.54 8.12 7.93
N ASP A 273 -4.06 7.02 8.53
CA ASP A 273 -2.94 7.05 9.49
C ASP A 273 -1.67 7.72 8.92
N ALA A 274 -1.32 7.41 7.67
CA ALA A 274 -0.13 7.96 7.01
C ALA A 274 -0.13 9.50 6.84
N LYS A 275 -1.29 10.15 7.04
CA LYS A 275 -1.47 11.61 6.96
C LYS A 275 -2.70 12.06 7.76
N LYS A 276 -2.55 12.00 9.08
CA LYS A 276 -3.61 12.29 10.06
C LYS A 276 -4.17 13.68 9.87
N GLY A 277 -5.50 13.79 9.85
CA GLY A 277 -6.20 15.07 9.69
C GLY A 277 -5.95 15.79 8.35
N LYS A 278 -5.40 15.10 7.34
CA LYS A 278 -5.05 15.69 6.04
C LYS A 278 -5.68 14.94 4.87
N GLY A 279 -6.00 15.69 3.81
CA GLY A 279 -6.65 15.16 2.61
C GLY A 279 -5.75 14.32 1.69
N GLY A 280 -6.37 13.75 0.66
CA GLY A 280 -5.77 13.18 -0.55
C GLY A 280 -4.56 13.97 -1.07
N LYS A 281 -3.50 13.28 -1.54
CA LYS A 281 -2.36 13.89 -2.22
C LYS A 281 -2.03 13.10 -3.47
N LEU A 282 -1.98 13.76 -4.63
CA LEU A 282 -1.50 13.18 -5.88
C LEU A 282 -0.55 14.17 -6.57
N PRO A 283 0.75 13.84 -6.70
CA PRO A 283 1.71 14.72 -7.37
C PRO A 283 1.41 14.93 -8.85
N ALA A 284 1.76 16.10 -9.37
CA ALA A 284 1.55 16.54 -10.75
C ALA A 284 1.97 15.52 -11.83
N PRO A 285 3.14 14.85 -11.74
CA PRO A 285 3.54 13.85 -12.74
C PRO A 285 2.60 12.64 -12.86
N LYS A 286 1.71 12.44 -11.87
CA LYS A 286 0.73 11.35 -11.83
C LYS A 286 -0.69 11.80 -12.15
N ASN A 287 -0.91 13.10 -12.30
CA ASN A 287 -2.18 13.70 -12.69
C ASN A 287 -2.14 14.00 -14.20
N ASP A 288 -2.07 12.96 -15.02
CA ASP A 288 -2.14 13.10 -16.48
C ASP A 288 -3.57 13.44 -16.94
N TRP A 289 -3.75 13.60 -18.25
CA TRP A 289 -5.06 13.94 -18.85
C TRP A 289 -6.17 12.96 -18.47
N GLU A 290 -5.89 11.67 -18.40
CA GLU A 290 -6.89 10.66 -18.06
C GLU A 290 -7.33 10.80 -16.60
N ILE A 291 -6.36 10.92 -15.67
CA ILE A 291 -6.67 11.14 -14.25
C ILE A 291 -7.42 12.45 -14.05
N ALA A 292 -7.02 13.49 -14.76
CA ALA A 292 -7.66 14.80 -14.69
C ALA A 292 -9.12 14.75 -15.15
N LEU A 293 -9.40 14.04 -16.24
CA LEU A 293 -10.74 13.84 -16.77
C LEU A 293 -11.63 13.07 -15.78
N ILE A 294 -11.15 11.92 -15.28
CA ILE A 294 -11.89 11.07 -14.32
C ILE A 294 -12.27 11.86 -13.06
N ARG A 295 -11.37 12.73 -12.60
CA ARG A 295 -11.54 13.50 -11.37
C ARG A 295 -12.20 14.86 -11.59
N CYS A 296 -12.44 15.26 -12.83
CA CYS A 296 -12.99 16.56 -13.24
C CYS A 296 -12.15 17.76 -12.74
N ILE A 297 -10.85 17.73 -13.05
CA ILE A 297 -9.85 18.70 -12.59
C ILE A 297 -8.86 19.04 -13.71
N GLU A 298 -7.96 20.00 -13.45
CA GLU A 298 -6.89 20.35 -14.39
C GLU A 298 -5.73 19.33 -14.39
N PRO A 299 -5.16 18.99 -15.56
CA PRO A 299 -4.04 18.07 -15.66
C PRO A 299 -2.72 18.71 -15.24
N TYR A 300 -1.74 17.87 -14.91
CA TYR A 300 -0.36 18.21 -14.58
C TYR A 300 -0.17 19.19 -13.41
N LYS A 301 -1.18 19.33 -12.55
CA LYS A 301 -1.10 20.06 -11.28
C LYS A 301 -1.10 19.11 -10.09
N ASP A 302 -0.41 19.53 -9.02
CA ASP A 302 -0.43 18.83 -7.74
C ASP A 302 -1.84 18.89 -7.15
N LEU A 303 -2.38 17.73 -6.78
CA LEU A 303 -3.69 17.63 -6.15
C LEU A 303 -3.52 17.47 -4.65
N ASN A 304 -3.94 18.49 -3.92
CA ASN A 304 -4.04 18.47 -2.47
C ASN A 304 -5.51 18.64 -2.11
N SER A 305 -6.14 17.55 -1.65
CA SER A 305 -7.54 17.62 -1.22
C SER A 305 -7.65 18.43 0.09
N PRO A 306 -8.77 19.10 0.35
CA PRO A 306 -9.04 19.78 1.61
C PRO A 306 -8.83 18.84 2.82
N ASN A 307 -8.47 19.41 3.97
CA ASN A 307 -8.29 18.62 5.19
C ASN A 307 -9.64 18.12 5.76
N PRO A 308 -10.65 18.97 5.99
CA PRO A 308 -11.95 18.51 6.47
C PRO A 308 -12.81 17.98 5.32
N GLN A 309 -13.79 17.14 5.68
CA GLN A 309 -14.89 16.83 4.79
C GLN A 309 -15.91 17.97 4.90
N HIS A 310 -16.01 18.82 3.86
CA HIS A 310 -16.87 20.02 3.89
C HIS A 310 -18.38 19.73 3.99
N LEU A 311 -18.78 18.47 3.89
CA LEU A 311 -20.15 17.99 4.05
C LEU A 311 -20.42 17.43 5.46
N GLN A 312 -19.43 17.47 6.36
CA GLN A 312 -19.50 16.88 7.69
C GLN A 312 -18.59 17.61 8.69
N TYR A 313 -19.16 18.52 9.46
CA TYR A 313 -18.50 19.26 10.54
C TYR A 313 -18.90 18.81 11.94
N SER A 314 -20.05 18.15 12.10
CA SER A 314 -20.54 17.71 13.40
C SER A 314 -21.07 16.27 13.38
N ILE A 315 -21.36 15.70 14.56
CA ILE A 315 -21.89 14.32 14.66
C ILE A 315 -23.35 14.23 14.20
N GLU A 316 -24.12 15.31 14.37
CA GLU A 316 -25.54 15.41 14.04
C GLU A 316 -25.78 15.26 12.53
N GLU A 317 -24.86 15.79 11.72
CA GLU A 317 -24.92 15.74 10.27
C GLU A 317 -24.72 14.31 9.73
N LEU A 318 -24.19 13.36 10.53
CA LEU A 318 -23.86 12.01 10.05
C LEU A 318 -25.13 11.28 9.59
N ARG A 319 -26.23 11.45 10.34
CA ARG A 319 -27.51 10.84 10.00
C ARG A 319 -28.08 11.40 8.71
N MET A 320 -27.99 12.72 8.53
CA MET A 320 -28.40 13.37 7.27
C MET A 320 -27.55 12.86 6.11
N ARG A 321 -26.24 12.69 6.31
CA ARG A 321 -25.34 12.16 5.30
C ARG A 321 -25.69 10.73 4.90
N ILE A 322 -25.95 9.85 5.86
CA ILE A 322 -26.40 8.48 5.60
C ILE A 322 -27.72 8.49 4.82
N ALA A 323 -28.69 9.31 5.22
CA ALA A 323 -29.97 9.41 4.52
C ALA A 323 -29.79 9.85 3.06
N SER A 324 -28.97 10.89 2.80
CA SER A 324 -28.68 11.36 1.44
C SER A 324 -27.95 10.30 0.60
N LEU A 325 -26.97 9.60 1.19
CA LEU A 325 -26.27 8.51 0.49
C LEU A 325 -27.21 7.37 0.15
N ARG A 326 -28.07 6.94 1.08
CA ARG A 326 -29.06 5.88 0.82
C ARG A 326 -30.07 6.28 -0.24
N ALA A 327 -30.49 7.54 -0.27
CA ALA A 327 -31.36 8.05 -1.34
C ALA A 327 -30.69 7.98 -2.72
N ALA A 328 -29.38 8.21 -2.81
CA ALA A 328 -28.63 8.14 -4.06
C ALA A 328 -28.21 6.70 -4.46
N LEU A 329 -27.99 5.81 -3.49
CA LEU A 329 -27.47 4.46 -3.69
C LEU A 329 -28.56 3.40 -3.86
N GLY A 330 -29.67 3.55 -3.12
CA GLY A 330 -30.62 2.48 -2.86
C GLY A 330 -30.50 1.90 -1.43
N PRO A 331 -31.57 1.25 -0.94
CA PRO A 331 -31.65 0.77 0.45
C PRO A 331 -30.83 -0.50 0.75
N ASP A 332 -30.39 -1.22 -0.29
CA ASP A 332 -29.64 -2.48 -0.24
C ASP A 332 -28.11 -2.29 -0.25
N LYS A 333 -27.63 -1.06 -0.49
CA LYS A 333 -26.18 -0.78 -0.59
C LYS A 333 -25.53 -0.56 0.77
N LEU A 334 -24.27 -0.99 0.87
CA LEU A 334 -23.45 -0.77 2.06
C LEU A 334 -22.97 0.68 2.14
N VAL A 335 -23.05 1.28 3.32
CA VAL A 335 -22.46 2.59 3.61
C VAL A 335 -21.49 2.48 4.76
N GLY A 336 -20.21 2.76 4.53
CA GLY A 336 -19.17 2.68 5.54
C GLY A 336 -18.43 3.97 5.83
N ALA A 337 -17.66 3.93 6.90
CA ALA A 337 -16.83 5.03 7.35
C ALA A 337 -15.38 4.58 7.55
N ASP A 338 -14.45 5.33 6.99
CA ASP A 338 -13.01 5.10 7.13
C ASP A 338 -12.42 6.14 8.06
N ILE A 339 -12.02 5.71 9.27
CA ILE A 339 -11.40 6.57 10.28
C ILE A 339 -9.98 6.12 10.60
N TYR A 340 -9.17 7.00 11.18
CA TYR A 340 -7.80 6.69 11.61
C TYR A 340 -7.72 6.60 13.13
N GLY A 341 -7.01 5.58 13.62
CA GLY A 341 -6.98 5.19 15.03
C GLY A 341 -6.05 6.01 15.91
N THR A 342 -5.67 7.22 15.54
CA THR A 342 -4.75 8.04 16.37
C THR A 342 -5.48 8.96 17.32
N ILE A 343 -6.81 8.87 17.37
CA ILE A 343 -7.65 9.77 18.15
C ILE A 343 -7.99 9.05 19.45
N TRP A 344 -7.63 9.66 20.58
CA TRP A 344 -7.84 9.13 21.94
C TRP A 344 -9.31 8.82 22.28
N ASN A 345 -10.25 9.29 21.48
CA ASN A 345 -11.70 9.10 21.63
C ASN A 345 -12.29 8.14 20.59
N VAL A 346 -11.49 7.19 20.05
CA VAL A 346 -11.95 6.23 19.04
C VAL A 346 -13.21 5.48 19.48
N ASN A 347 -13.30 5.13 20.77
CA ASN A 347 -14.49 4.54 21.41
C ASN A 347 -15.76 5.36 21.15
N HIS A 348 -15.72 6.68 21.38
CA HIS A 348 -16.87 7.55 21.19
C HIS A 348 -17.21 7.72 19.70
N ILE A 349 -16.20 7.79 18.84
CA ILE A 349 -16.38 7.96 17.39
C ILE A 349 -17.03 6.72 16.78
N VAL A 350 -16.61 5.50 17.15
CA VAL A 350 -17.21 4.28 16.58
C VAL A 350 -18.66 4.11 17.02
N VAL A 351 -18.98 4.43 18.27
CA VAL A 351 -20.35 4.44 18.79
C VAL A 351 -21.21 5.47 18.04
N ALA A 352 -20.67 6.66 17.80
CA ALA A 352 -21.32 7.71 17.02
C ALA A 352 -21.67 7.25 15.59
N LEU A 353 -20.70 6.67 14.89
CA LEU A 353 -20.87 6.16 13.53
C LEU A 353 -21.91 5.03 13.49
N ALA A 354 -21.82 4.07 14.43
CA ALA A 354 -22.80 2.99 14.53
C ALA A 354 -24.22 3.52 14.77
N ARG A 355 -24.39 4.52 15.66
CA ARG A 355 -25.68 5.18 15.93
C ARG A 355 -26.20 6.03 14.76
N ALA A 356 -25.32 6.46 13.85
CA ALA A 356 -25.70 7.19 12.66
C ALA A 356 -26.24 6.27 11.54
N GLY A 357 -25.96 4.96 11.61
CA GLY A 357 -26.47 3.97 10.65
C GLY A 357 -25.48 3.56 9.56
N PHE A 358 -24.17 3.70 9.81
CA PHE A 358 -23.13 3.08 8.98
C PHE A 358 -23.19 1.55 9.12
N ASP A 359 -23.09 0.84 8.00
CA ASP A 359 -23.13 -0.62 7.94
C ASP A 359 -21.77 -1.24 8.30
N TYR A 360 -20.67 -0.51 8.06
CA TYR A 360 -19.32 -0.92 8.46
C TYR A 360 -18.41 0.27 8.81
N ILE A 361 -17.38 0.02 9.61
CA ILE A 361 -16.37 1.00 10.01
C ILE A 361 -14.97 0.40 9.78
N THR A 362 -14.18 1.07 8.95
CA THR A 362 -12.76 0.74 8.75
C THR A 362 -11.91 1.57 9.71
N LEU A 363 -11.23 0.89 10.64
CA LEU A 363 -10.27 1.48 11.58
C LEU A 363 -8.85 1.34 11.04
N ARG A 364 -8.24 2.47 10.66
CA ARG A 364 -6.86 2.50 10.17
C ARG A 364 -5.90 2.80 11.31
N GLY A 365 -5.29 1.76 11.85
CA GLY A 365 -4.25 1.87 12.88
C GLY A 365 -2.89 2.29 12.34
N GLY A 366 -1.95 2.40 13.27
CA GLY A 366 -0.55 2.74 13.02
C GLY A 366 0.09 1.80 12.00
N GLY A 367 0.93 2.36 11.13
CA GLY A 367 1.66 1.55 10.14
C GLY A 367 0.99 1.50 8.76
N GLY A 368 0.01 2.36 8.51
CA GLY A 368 -0.63 2.50 7.20
C GLY A 368 0.33 2.98 6.12
N GLY A 369 0.13 2.51 4.88
CA GLY A 369 0.86 2.98 3.70
C GLY A 369 0.22 4.20 3.05
N THR A 370 0.95 4.85 2.13
CA THR A 370 0.42 5.92 1.27
C THR A 370 1.24 6.05 -0.01
N GLY A 371 0.58 6.42 -1.11
CA GLY A 371 1.25 6.77 -2.36
C GLY A 371 2.01 8.10 -2.27
N ALA A 372 1.52 9.06 -1.47
CA ALA A 372 2.15 10.35 -1.23
C ALA A 372 1.69 10.96 0.10
N ALA A 373 2.65 11.37 0.94
CA ALA A 373 2.44 12.17 2.15
C ALA A 373 3.67 13.02 2.43
N SER A 374 3.58 14.02 3.32
CA SER A 374 4.82 14.66 3.76
C SER A 374 5.59 13.72 4.67
N ILE A 375 6.91 13.81 4.64
CA ILE A 375 7.79 13.01 5.50
C ILE A 375 7.42 13.17 6.98
N SER A 376 7.14 14.40 7.43
CA SER A 376 6.68 14.68 8.81
C SER A 376 5.43 13.89 9.19
N ASP A 377 4.54 13.64 8.23
CA ASP A 377 3.30 12.91 8.48
C ASP A 377 3.58 11.42 8.62
N LEU A 378 4.54 10.89 7.85
CA LEU A 378 4.97 9.49 7.90
C LEU A 378 5.76 9.14 9.17
N GLN A 379 6.45 10.13 9.76
CA GLN A 379 7.19 9.97 11.01
C GLN A 379 6.25 9.84 12.22
N ASN A 380 5.15 10.59 12.21
CA ASN A 380 4.16 10.56 13.29
C ASN A 380 3.25 9.34 13.12
N ARG A 381 3.45 8.27 13.89
CA ARG A 381 2.63 7.04 13.80
C ARG A 381 1.39 7.06 14.68
N GLY A 382 0.34 6.37 14.24
CA GLY A 382 -0.84 6.12 15.06
C GLY A 382 -0.67 5.05 16.12
N LEU A 383 -1.74 4.87 16.89
CA LEU A 383 -1.85 3.80 17.86
C LEU A 383 -1.89 2.45 17.16
N ASN A 384 -1.39 1.40 17.82
CA ASN A 384 -1.37 0.04 17.26
C ASN A 384 -2.78 -0.42 16.87
N THR A 385 -2.91 -1.10 15.72
CA THR A 385 -4.21 -1.56 15.18
C THR A 385 -4.95 -2.50 16.13
N LEU A 386 -4.24 -3.36 16.86
CA LEU A 386 -4.85 -4.29 17.82
C LEU A 386 -5.43 -3.57 19.03
N TYR A 387 -4.72 -2.57 19.55
CA TYR A 387 -5.19 -1.73 20.66
C TYR A 387 -6.49 -0.99 20.31
N ILE A 388 -6.50 -0.30 19.18
CA ILE A 388 -7.69 0.46 18.75
C ILE A 388 -8.86 -0.46 18.41
N GLY A 389 -8.58 -1.65 17.87
CA GLY A 389 -9.59 -2.65 17.54
C GLY A 389 -10.31 -3.12 18.79
N LYS A 390 -9.56 -3.43 19.86
CA LYS A 390 -10.13 -3.82 21.15
C LYS A 390 -10.98 -2.72 21.78
N ILE A 391 -10.48 -1.49 21.81
CA ILE A 391 -11.23 -0.34 22.34
C ILE A 391 -12.54 -0.13 21.59
N ALA A 392 -12.50 -0.20 20.26
CA ALA A 392 -13.69 -0.03 19.44
C ALA A 392 -14.70 -1.16 19.65
N HIS A 393 -14.21 -2.41 19.70
CA HIS A 393 -15.04 -3.58 19.97
C HIS A 393 -15.75 -3.44 21.32
N ASP A 394 -15.00 -3.17 22.39
CA ASP A 394 -15.54 -3.08 23.75
C ASP A 394 -16.54 -1.92 23.90
N ALA A 395 -16.26 -0.77 23.27
CA ALA A 395 -17.17 0.37 23.27
C ALA A 395 -18.51 0.04 22.58
N LEU A 396 -18.48 -0.68 21.46
CA LEU A 396 -19.70 -1.10 20.76
C LEU A 396 -20.45 -2.19 21.52
N VAL A 397 -19.75 -3.09 22.22
CA VAL A 397 -20.37 -4.10 23.09
C VAL A 397 -21.07 -3.43 24.26
N ALA A 398 -20.39 -2.52 24.96
CA ALA A 398 -20.94 -1.80 26.11
C ALA A 398 -22.21 -1.00 25.76
N GLU A 399 -22.30 -0.50 24.53
CA GLU A 399 -23.44 0.26 24.02
C GLU A 399 -24.51 -0.61 23.33
N GLY A 400 -24.34 -1.93 23.26
CA GLY A 400 -25.27 -2.84 22.57
C GLY A 400 -25.37 -2.61 21.06
N LEU A 401 -24.28 -2.13 20.45
CA LEU A 401 -24.19 -1.78 19.02
C LEU A 401 -23.30 -2.74 18.21
N ARG A 402 -22.58 -3.66 18.85
CA ARG A 402 -21.61 -4.54 18.17
C ARG A 402 -22.22 -5.37 17.03
N GLU A 403 -23.46 -5.83 17.20
CA GLU A 403 -24.20 -6.59 16.18
C GLU A 403 -24.91 -5.71 15.13
N LYS A 404 -24.69 -4.39 15.14
CA LYS A 404 -25.29 -3.48 14.15
C LYS A 404 -24.30 -3.04 13.08
N VAL A 405 -23.00 -3.21 13.31
CA VAL A 405 -21.94 -2.69 12.44
C VAL A 405 -20.81 -3.69 12.29
N THR A 406 -20.27 -3.78 11.08
CA THR A 406 -19.04 -4.54 10.81
C THR A 406 -17.81 -3.70 11.10
N LEU A 407 -16.83 -4.24 11.84
CA LEU A 407 -15.53 -3.61 12.05
C LEU A 407 -14.46 -4.18 11.12
N ILE A 408 -13.74 -3.31 10.40
CA ILE A 408 -12.62 -3.68 9.54
C ILE A 408 -11.33 -3.08 10.10
N GLY A 409 -10.33 -3.90 10.37
CA GLY A 409 -9.04 -3.47 10.90
C GLY A 409 -7.99 -3.33 9.81
N GLU A 410 -7.41 -2.13 9.67
CA GLU A 410 -6.26 -1.87 8.81
C GLU A 410 -5.07 -1.34 9.64
N GLY A 411 -3.88 -1.35 9.05
CA GLY A 411 -2.66 -0.81 9.66
C GLY A 411 -1.66 -1.92 9.98
N ALA A 412 -0.62 -2.02 9.15
CA ALA A 412 0.47 -2.98 9.30
C ALA A 412 0.03 -4.44 9.54
N ILE A 413 -1.07 -4.93 8.98
CA ILE A 413 -1.38 -6.37 8.98
C ILE A 413 -0.45 -7.08 7.97
N LEU A 414 0.57 -7.79 8.47
CA LEU A 414 1.70 -8.23 7.66
C LEU A 414 1.74 -9.72 7.33
N ASN A 415 1.04 -10.56 8.09
CA ASN A 415 1.06 -12.02 7.94
C ASN A 415 -0.26 -12.65 8.45
N PRO A 416 -0.47 -13.96 8.24
CA PRO A 416 -1.67 -14.67 8.68
C PRO A 416 -1.91 -14.65 10.19
N LYS A 417 -0.86 -14.79 11.01
CA LYS A 417 -0.96 -14.72 12.49
C LYS A 417 -1.55 -13.37 12.93
N MET A 418 -1.08 -12.29 12.33
CA MET A 418 -1.56 -10.94 12.63
C MET A 418 -2.98 -10.70 12.13
N ALA A 419 -3.33 -11.24 10.96
CA ALA A 419 -4.70 -11.21 10.46
C ALA A 419 -5.65 -11.91 11.44
N LEU A 420 -5.27 -13.09 11.94
CA LEU A 420 -6.02 -13.84 12.94
C LEU A 420 -6.14 -13.08 14.27
N LEU A 421 -5.02 -12.55 14.79
CA LEU A 421 -5.03 -11.69 15.99
C LEU A 421 -5.96 -10.49 15.82
N GLY A 422 -6.01 -9.90 14.63
CA GLY A 422 -6.97 -8.85 14.29
C GLY A 422 -8.42 -9.28 14.49
N LEU A 423 -8.78 -10.48 14.04
CA LEU A 423 -10.12 -11.03 14.29
C LEU A 423 -10.37 -11.25 15.79
N MET A 424 -9.42 -11.86 16.48
CA MET A 424 -9.51 -12.16 17.91
C MET A 424 -9.65 -10.90 18.79
N VAL A 425 -9.04 -9.77 18.44
CA VAL A 425 -9.25 -8.51 19.18
C VAL A 425 -10.64 -7.90 18.99
N GLY A 426 -11.39 -8.35 17.97
CA GLY A 426 -12.78 -7.96 17.77
C GLY A 426 -13.12 -7.41 16.39
N TYR A 427 -12.18 -7.33 15.45
CA TYR A 427 -12.49 -7.01 14.06
C TYR A 427 -13.27 -8.15 13.39
N ASP A 428 -14.28 -7.82 12.59
CA ASP A 428 -14.94 -8.81 11.73
C ASP A 428 -14.05 -9.14 10.52
N PHE A 429 -13.32 -8.16 9.98
CA PHE A 429 -12.42 -8.33 8.84
C PHE A 429 -11.13 -7.56 9.04
N VAL A 430 -10.07 -7.96 8.32
CA VAL A 430 -8.82 -7.20 8.28
C VAL A 430 -8.48 -6.80 6.84
N GLY A 431 -8.06 -5.55 6.64
CA GLY A 431 -7.65 -5.04 5.33
C GLY A 431 -6.14 -5.02 5.18
N THR A 432 -5.66 -5.39 3.99
CA THR A 432 -4.25 -5.20 3.61
C THR A 432 -4.14 -4.47 2.28
N GLY A 433 -3.25 -3.47 2.20
CA GLY A 433 -2.99 -2.71 0.98
C GLY A 433 -1.64 -3.06 0.37
N THR A 434 -0.55 -2.74 1.10
CA THR A 434 0.82 -3.03 0.67
C THR A 434 1.03 -4.49 0.28
N ARG A 435 0.37 -5.41 0.98
CA ARG A 435 0.54 -6.85 0.73
C ARG A 435 0.03 -7.23 -0.65
N HIS A 436 -1.04 -6.64 -1.16
CA HIS A 436 -1.52 -6.87 -2.53
C HIS A 436 -0.60 -6.29 -3.59
N LEU A 437 0.24 -5.31 -3.25
CA LEU A 437 1.22 -4.73 -4.18
C LEU A 437 2.52 -5.55 -4.28
N ILE A 438 2.85 -6.37 -3.27
CA ILE A 438 4.07 -7.18 -3.27
C ILE A 438 4.09 -8.23 -4.40
N PRO A 439 3.01 -9.02 -4.63
CA PRO A 439 2.94 -9.95 -5.75
C PRO A 439 3.08 -9.30 -7.14
N LEU A 440 2.75 -8.00 -7.23
CA LEU A 440 2.93 -7.19 -8.44
C LEU A 440 4.37 -6.68 -8.61
N GLY A 441 5.28 -6.98 -7.67
CA GLY A 441 6.70 -6.60 -7.72
C GLY A 441 7.09 -5.45 -6.79
N CYS A 442 6.26 -5.04 -5.84
CA CYS A 442 6.64 -3.96 -4.92
C CYS A 442 7.82 -4.39 -4.03
N THR A 443 8.98 -3.76 -4.23
CA THR A 443 10.19 -3.97 -3.43
C THR A 443 10.36 -2.95 -2.30
N MET A 444 9.32 -2.17 -2.01
CA MET A 444 9.33 -1.15 -0.95
C MET A 444 10.42 -0.08 -1.15
N CYS A 445 10.68 0.35 -2.38
CA CYS A 445 11.63 1.43 -2.69
C CYS A 445 11.18 2.83 -2.26
N ARG A 446 9.91 2.99 -1.84
CA ARG A 446 9.32 4.22 -1.28
C ARG A 446 9.38 5.44 -2.19
N ARG A 447 9.34 5.23 -3.51
CA ARG A 447 9.27 6.28 -4.54
C ARG A 447 7.93 6.35 -5.27
N CYS A 448 6.85 5.89 -4.65
CA CYS A 448 5.52 5.84 -5.29
C CYS A 448 4.98 7.23 -5.71
N HIS A 449 5.42 8.28 -5.02
CA HIS A 449 5.05 9.67 -5.26
C HIS A 449 5.69 10.24 -6.53
N THR A 450 6.78 9.65 -7.04
CA THR A 450 7.49 10.21 -8.20
C THR A 450 6.80 9.91 -9.52
N GLY A 451 5.91 8.91 -9.56
CA GLY A 451 5.32 8.41 -10.81
C GLY A 451 6.27 7.53 -11.63
N GLN A 452 7.42 7.14 -11.06
CA GLN A 452 8.50 6.44 -11.76
C GLN A 452 8.78 5.04 -11.21
N CYS A 453 7.77 4.36 -10.66
CA CYS A 453 7.93 2.98 -10.22
C CYS A 453 8.39 2.08 -11.38
N ALA A 454 9.62 1.57 -11.30
CA ALA A 454 10.20 0.69 -12.33
C ALA A 454 9.43 -0.63 -12.51
N TRP A 455 8.62 -1.02 -11.53
CA TRP A 455 7.72 -2.18 -11.60
C TRP A 455 6.36 -1.86 -12.20
N GLY A 456 6.06 -0.62 -12.57
CA GLY A 456 4.78 -0.23 -13.17
C GLY A 456 3.65 -0.01 -12.17
N ILE A 457 3.79 -0.39 -10.90
CA ILE A 457 2.68 -0.39 -9.92
C ILE A 457 2.11 1.01 -9.68
N THR A 458 2.99 2.00 -9.52
CA THR A 458 2.61 3.39 -9.23
C THR A 458 3.16 4.36 -10.29
N SER A 459 3.31 3.84 -11.51
CA SER A 459 3.77 4.56 -12.70
C SER A 459 2.88 4.17 -13.88
N ARG A 460 2.09 5.12 -14.39
CA ARG A 460 1.20 4.87 -15.53
C ARG A 460 1.94 4.62 -16.85
N PRO A 461 2.99 5.39 -17.22
CA PRO A 461 3.75 5.11 -18.44
C PRO A 461 4.40 3.71 -18.47
N ASN A 462 4.71 3.16 -17.30
CA ASN A 462 5.32 1.84 -17.15
C ASN A 462 4.32 0.77 -16.68
N GLY A 463 3.02 1.08 -16.69
CA GLY A 463 1.96 0.19 -16.20
C GLY A 463 1.91 -1.15 -16.93
N HIS A 464 2.13 -1.10 -18.25
CA HIS A 464 2.22 -2.25 -19.16
C HIS A 464 3.25 -3.32 -18.73
N ARG A 465 4.16 -3.02 -17.80
CA ARG A 465 5.10 -3.99 -17.21
C ARG A 465 4.41 -4.99 -16.28
N ILE A 466 3.12 -4.80 -15.99
CA ILE A 466 2.28 -5.68 -15.19
C ILE A 466 1.25 -6.29 -16.13
N ASP A 467 1.25 -7.61 -16.24
CA ASP A 467 0.11 -8.36 -16.79
C ASP A 467 -0.97 -8.43 -15.69
N PRO A 468 -2.17 -7.86 -15.90
CA PRO A 468 -3.22 -7.85 -14.89
C PRO A 468 -3.71 -9.26 -14.48
N GLU A 469 -3.77 -10.21 -15.42
CA GLU A 469 -4.24 -11.57 -15.14
C GLU A 469 -3.23 -12.34 -14.30
N ASP A 470 -1.96 -12.29 -14.68
CA ASP A 470 -0.88 -12.92 -13.89
C ASP A 470 -0.75 -12.23 -12.53
N GLY A 471 -0.83 -10.90 -12.48
CA GLY A 471 -0.87 -10.13 -11.25
C GLY A 471 -2.01 -10.56 -10.32
N ALA A 472 -3.21 -10.73 -10.86
CA ALA A 472 -4.37 -11.20 -10.11
C ALA A 472 -4.15 -12.62 -9.56
N LYS A 473 -3.70 -13.57 -10.40
CA LYS A 473 -3.39 -14.94 -9.98
C LYS A 473 -2.38 -14.98 -8.83
N ARG A 474 -1.33 -14.17 -8.88
CA ARG A 474 -0.34 -14.09 -7.79
C ARG A 474 -0.91 -13.53 -6.49
N ILE A 475 -1.79 -12.52 -6.57
CA ILE A 475 -2.51 -11.99 -5.40
C ILE A 475 -3.42 -13.06 -4.80
N VAL A 476 -4.21 -13.74 -5.64
CA VAL A 476 -5.11 -14.84 -5.23
C VAL A 476 -4.32 -15.94 -4.54
N ASN A 477 -3.21 -16.38 -5.13
CA ASN A 477 -2.35 -17.42 -4.56
C ASN A 477 -1.80 -17.04 -3.17
N MET A 478 -1.33 -15.80 -3.02
CA MET A 478 -0.84 -15.31 -1.73
C MET A 478 -1.96 -15.23 -0.70
N MET A 479 -3.13 -14.70 -1.06
CA MET A 479 -4.28 -14.59 -0.15
C MET A 479 -4.85 -15.95 0.25
N ASN A 480 -4.88 -16.93 -0.67
CA ASN A 480 -5.26 -18.30 -0.35
C ASN A 480 -4.24 -18.97 0.57
N SER A 481 -2.94 -18.68 0.41
CA SER A 481 -1.93 -19.13 1.37
C SER A 481 -2.13 -18.52 2.75
N TRP A 482 -2.54 -17.24 2.82
CA TRP A 482 -2.86 -16.60 4.08
C TRP A 482 -4.08 -17.23 4.74
N LYS A 483 -5.15 -17.40 3.97
CA LYS A 483 -6.38 -18.06 4.42
C LYS A 483 -6.07 -19.43 5.01
N ARG A 484 -5.39 -20.32 4.28
CA ARG A 484 -4.99 -21.65 4.80
C ARG A 484 -4.17 -21.56 6.09
N GLY A 485 -3.26 -20.60 6.18
CA GLY A 485 -2.48 -20.36 7.40
C GLY A 485 -3.36 -19.95 8.58
N MET A 486 -4.34 -19.08 8.35
CA MET A 486 -5.33 -18.70 9.36
C MET A 486 -6.23 -19.88 9.74
N GLU A 487 -6.77 -20.62 8.77
CA GLU A 487 -7.63 -21.79 9.02
C GLU A 487 -6.89 -22.86 9.84
N GLY A 488 -5.62 -23.13 9.55
CA GLY A 488 -4.80 -24.05 10.34
C GLY A 488 -4.55 -23.57 11.78
N LEU A 489 -4.29 -22.28 11.98
CA LEU A 489 -4.18 -21.68 13.31
C LEU A 489 -5.52 -21.75 14.07
N THR A 490 -6.62 -21.37 13.42
CA THR A 490 -7.97 -21.41 13.97
C THR A 490 -8.37 -22.83 14.41
N ALA A 491 -8.10 -23.83 13.56
CA ALA A 491 -8.33 -25.23 13.89
C ALA A 491 -7.45 -25.68 15.08
N GLY A 492 -6.19 -25.26 15.12
CA GLY A 492 -5.28 -25.51 16.26
C GLY A 492 -5.73 -24.86 17.57
N LEU A 493 -6.55 -23.80 17.51
CA LEU A 493 -7.19 -23.17 18.67
C LEU A 493 -8.53 -23.81 19.03
N GLY A 494 -9.02 -24.76 18.24
CA GLY A 494 -10.31 -25.44 18.43
C GLY A 494 -11.54 -24.60 18.10
N PHE A 495 -11.41 -23.59 17.23
CA PHE A 495 -12.54 -22.81 16.71
C PHE A 495 -13.02 -23.41 15.39
N THR A 496 -14.33 -23.36 15.13
CA THR A 496 -14.93 -23.96 13.93
C THR A 496 -15.12 -22.91 12.83
N THR A 497 -15.63 -21.74 13.17
CA THR A 497 -16.10 -20.73 12.20
C THR A 497 -15.40 -19.39 12.37
N HIS A 498 -15.59 -18.51 11.39
CA HIS A 498 -15.18 -17.10 11.49
C HIS A 498 -15.79 -16.41 12.73
N GLU A 499 -17.06 -16.65 13.02
CA GLU A 499 -17.77 -16.03 14.14
C GLU A 499 -17.19 -16.46 15.50
N ASP A 500 -16.75 -17.71 15.64
CA ASP A 500 -16.10 -18.21 16.87
C ASP A 500 -14.79 -17.49 17.18
N VAL A 501 -14.08 -17.03 16.15
CA VAL A 501 -12.78 -16.37 16.29
C VAL A 501 -12.93 -14.91 16.70
N VAL A 502 -13.92 -14.21 16.14
CA VAL A 502 -14.07 -12.76 16.29
C VAL A 502 -14.30 -12.39 17.76
N GLY A 503 -13.41 -11.57 18.32
CA GLY A 503 -13.48 -11.16 19.73
C GLY A 503 -13.06 -12.23 20.75
N SER A 504 -12.58 -13.39 20.30
CA SER A 504 -12.13 -14.45 21.21
C SER A 504 -10.87 -14.05 21.98
N ARG A 505 -10.90 -14.19 23.31
CA ARG A 505 -9.81 -13.70 24.20
C ARG A 505 -8.70 -14.73 24.47
N ARG A 506 -8.42 -15.66 23.53
CA ARG A 506 -7.42 -16.74 23.72
C ARG A 506 -5.99 -16.31 23.39
N PHE A 507 -5.58 -15.14 23.83
CA PHE A 507 -4.23 -14.63 23.62
C PHE A 507 -3.81 -13.67 24.73
N ARG A 508 -2.51 -13.49 24.89
CA ARG A 508 -1.89 -12.54 25.83
C ARG A 508 -0.73 -11.81 25.18
N TYR A 509 -0.45 -10.64 25.70
CA TYR A 509 0.70 -9.84 25.29
C TYR A 509 1.75 -9.78 26.40
N HIS A 510 3.00 -10.10 26.06
CA HIS A 510 4.13 -10.13 27.00
C HIS A 510 5.25 -9.13 26.65
N GLY A 511 4.99 -8.26 25.66
CA GLY A 511 5.98 -7.33 25.14
C GLY A 511 6.10 -6.03 25.94
N LYS A 512 6.99 -5.15 25.46
CA LYS A 512 7.35 -3.90 26.17
C LYS A 512 6.39 -2.74 25.94
N ASN A 513 5.57 -2.81 24.90
CA ASN A 513 4.57 -1.76 24.60
C ASN A 513 3.56 -1.60 25.76
N PRO A 514 3.53 -0.46 26.47
CA PRO A 514 2.74 -0.31 27.70
C PRO A 514 1.23 -0.35 27.44
N LEU A 515 0.76 0.21 26.32
CA LEU A 515 -0.66 0.22 25.98
C LEU A 515 -1.17 -1.19 25.66
N LEU A 516 -0.37 -1.97 24.91
CA LEU A 516 -0.71 -3.36 24.62
C LEU A 516 -0.66 -4.24 25.88
N TYR A 517 0.35 -4.04 26.74
CA TYR A 517 0.46 -4.78 28.00
C TYR A 517 -0.69 -4.46 28.96
N GLU A 518 -1.07 -3.20 29.07
CA GLU A 518 -2.23 -2.81 29.86
C GLU A 518 -3.53 -3.43 29.35
N THR A 519 -3.69 -3.49 28.03
CA THR A 519 -4.94 -3.97 27.40
C THR A 519 -5.03 -5.51 27.36
N PHE A 520 -3.91 -6.19 27.12
CA PHE A 520 -3.87 -7.63 26.80
C PHE A 520 -2.97 -8.47 27.73
N GLY A 521 -2.22 -7.85 28.64
CA GLY A 521 -1.26 -8.54 29.51
C GLY A 521 -1.72 -8.75 30.96
N LYS A 522 -2.59 -7.87 31.50
CA LYS A 522 -2.90 -7.82 32.94
C LYS A 522 -3.92 -8.89 33.42
N GLU A 523 -4.92 -9.22 32.62
CA GLU A 523 -6.06 -10.03 33.09
C GLU A 523 -5.83 -11.54 32.84
N PRO A 524 -6.16 -12.43 33.80
CA PRO A 524 -6.35 -13.84 33.53
C PRO A 524 -7.61 -14.10 32.67
N PHE A 525 -7.69 -15.30 32.07
CA PHE A 525 -8.74 -15.65 31.09
C PHE A 525 -10.15 -15.59 31.64
#